data_AF-A0A1V6FAM5-F1
#
_entry.id   AF-A0A1V6FAM5-F1
#
_cell.length_a   1.000
_cell.length_b   1.000
_cell.length_c   1.000
_cell.angle_alpha   90.00
_cell.angle_beta   90.00
_cell.angle_gamma   90.00
#
_symmetry.space_group_name_H-M   'P 1'
#
loop_
_entity.id
_entity.type
_entity.pdbx_description
1 polymer ?
#
loop_
_entity_poly.entity_id
_entity_poly.type
_entity_poly.pdbx_seq_one_letter_code
_entity_poly.pdbx_strand_id
1 'polypeptide(L)'
;MPRILLPAILFLLVISCLQAQESFDLNAFSDSTKYGWQDWRDRGDYRADLLDRQKLLQLYEMESNPIRRSIAKSMALPGWGQISSRSYTKGTIILGSELIVLGASLYFFDRSNYYYDKYMNATQIDDIENYYSEAVKPRQYSILLLSLGGIIWIYNIFDVIETTDAYNAMIWQDIVEKYGSQPVNIGPGGVQIRF
;
A
#
# COMPACT_ATOMS: atom_id res chain seq x y z
N MET A 1 34.29 -51.21 14.63
CA MET A 1 35.14 -50.20 13.97
C MET A 1 36.52 -50.23 14.61
N PRO A 2 37.62 -50.35 13.85
CA PRO A 2 38.96 -50.48 14.43
C PRO A 2 39.34 -49.20 15.18
N ARG A 3 39.81 -49.36 16.43
CA ARG A 3 40.14 -48.29 17.40
C ARG A 3 41.20 -47.28 16.91
N ILE A 4 41.78 -47.50 15.73
CA ILE A 4 42.84 -46.70 15.11
C ILE A 4 42.28 -45.73 14.04
N LEU A 5 41.07 -45.98 13.52
CA LEU A 5 40.48 -45.12 12.47
C LEU A 5 40.07 -43.74 12.98
N LEU A 6 39.51 -43.67 14.20
CA LEU A 6 39.06 -42.40 14.77
C LEU A 6 40.20 -41.38 14.98
N PRO A 7 41.34 -41.74 15.60
CA PRO A 7 42.46 -40.81 15.72
C PRO A 7 43.09 -40.45 14.37
N ALA A 8 43.11 -41.38 13.41
CA ALA A 8 43.64 -41.10 12.07
C ALA A 8 42.78 -40.08 11.30
N ILE A 9 41.45 -40.17 11.41
CA ILE A 9 40.51 -39.21 10.81
C ILE A 9 40.66 -37.84 11.48
N LEU A 10 40.79 -37.81 12.80
CA LEU A 10 40.97 -36.56 13.56
C LEU A 10 42.29 -35.88 13.19
N PHE A 11 43.35 -36.66 13.00
CA PHE A 11 44.65 -36.17 12.56
C PHE A 11 44.62 -35.64 11.12
N LEU A 12 43.92 -36.33 10.20
CA LEU A 12 43.71 -35.85 8.83
C LEU A 12 42.88 -34.55 8.78
N LEU A 13 41.87 -34.41 9.66
CA LEU A 13 41.08 -33.19 9.81
C LEU A 13 41.92 -32.01 10.30
N VAL A 14 42.79 -32.25 11.29
CA VAL A 14 43.70 -31.22 11.81
C VAL A 14 44.70 -30.78 10.74
N ILE A 15 45.27 -31.72 9.99
CA ILE A 15 46.19 -31.40 8.86
C ILE A 15 45.46 -30.59 7.80
N SER A 16 44.22 -30.96 7.46
CA SER A 16 43.41 -30.24 6.47
C SER A 16 43.08 -28.81 6.92
N CYS A 17 42.77 -28.60 8.21
CA CYS A 17 42.56 -27.25 8.76
C CYS A 17 43.85 -26.42 8.80
N LEU A 18 45.00 -27.03 9.05
CA LEU A 18 46.30 -26.35 9.00
C LEU A 18 46.70 -25.98 7.56
N GLN A 19 46.38 -26.83 6.58
CA GLN A 19 46.60 -26.56 5.16
C GLN A 19 45.61 -25.52 4.59
N ALA A 20 44.43 -25.37 5.22
CA ALA A 20 43.42 -24.37 4.86
C ALA A 20 43.64 -23.00 5.53
N GLN A 21 44.75 -22.81 6.26
CA GLN A 21 45.17 -21.46 6.67
C GLN A 21 45.67 -20.70 5.44
N GLU A 22 44.74 -20.12 4.67
CA GLU A 22 45.12 -19.02 3.80
C GLU A 22 45.71 -17.91 4.66
N SER A 23 46.88 -17.41 4.29
CA SER A 23 47.46 -16.24 4.92
C SER A 23 46.47 -15.10 4.78
N PHE A 24 45.89 -14.66 5.90
CA PHE A 24 45.01 -13.50 5.89
C PHE A 24 45.79 -12.30 5.35
N ASP A 25 45.48 -11.91 4.12
CA ASP A 25 46.15 -10.80 3.47
C ASP A 25 45.68 -9.49 4.11
N LEU A 26 46.42 -9.07 5.14
CA LEU A 26 46.18 -7.82 5.86
C LEU A 26 46.21 -6.62 4.90
N ASN A 27 47.01 -6.67 3.83
CA ASN A 27 47.11 -5.58 2.87
C ASN A 27 45.85 -5.53 2.00
N ALA A 28 45.39 -6.67 1.47
CA ALA A 28 44.13 -6.72 0.72
C ALA A 28 42.87 -6.45 1.58
N PHE A 29 42.94 -6.72 2.89
CA PHE A 29 41.87 -6.39 3.83
C PHE A 29 41.88 -4.90 4.24
N SER A 30 43.06 -4.32 4.42
CA SER A 30 43.23 -2.92 4.82
C SER A 30 43.22 -1.94 3.66
N ASP A 31 43.29 -2.41 2.41
CA ASP A 31 43.18 -1.60 1.21
C ASP A 31 41.85 -0.84 1.19
N SER A 32 41.93 0.48 1.40
CA SER A 32 40.78 1.37 1.34
C SER A 32 40.21 1.50 -0.06
N THR A 33 40.96 1.15 -1.11
CA THR A 33 40.59 1.36 -2.51
C THR A 33 39.85 0.21 -3.17
N LYS A 34 39.69 -0.91 -2.46
CA LYS A 34 39.05 -2.16 -2.92
C LYS A 34 37.66 -1.98 -3.55
N TYR A 35 36.90 -0.97 -3.13
CA TYR A 35 35.54 -0.68 -3.63
C TYR A 35 35.48 0.60 -4.49
N GLY A 36 36.61 1.06 -5.02
CA GLY A 36 36.70 2.29 -5.81
C GLY A 36 36.76 3.57 -4.99
N TRP A 37 36.96 3.49 -3.68
CA TRP A 37 37.23 4.65 -2.81
C TRP A 37 38.68 5.11 -3.00
N GLN A 38 38.95 6.42 -3.01
CA GLN A 38 40.31 6.92 -3.15
C GLN A 38 41.04 6.90 -1.80
N ASP A 39 40.32 7.15 -0.69
CA ASP A 39 40.87 7.06 0.66
C ASP A 39 39.84 6.62 1.72
N TRP A 40 40.24 6.66 3.00
CA TRP A 40 39.39 6.27 4.13
C TRP A 40 38.28 7.27 4.45
N ARG A 41 38.39 8.52 4.00
CA ARG A 41 37.38 9.57 4.18
C ARG A 41 36.20 9.31 3.26
N ASP A 42 36.45 8.95 2.00
CA ASP A 42 35.41 8.52 1.06
C ASP A 42 34.54 7.39 1.62
N ARG A 43 35.16 6.44 2.34
CA ARG A 43 34.44 5.38 3.05
C ARG A 43 33.58 5.91 4.19
N GLY A 44 34.06 6.90 4.93
CA GLY A 44 33.33 7.57 6.00
C GLY A 44 32.11 8.32 5.46
N ASP A 45 32.30 9.07 4.38
CA ASP A 45 31.26 9.85 3.71
C ASP A 45 30.19 8.93 3.11
N TYR A 46 30.60 7.84 2.47
CA TYR A 46 29.67 6.82 1.98
C TYR A 46 28.83 6.19 3.10
N ARG A 47 29.43 5.90 4.26
CA ARG A 47 28.70 5.37 5.42
C ARG A 47 27.71 6.40 5.96
N ALA A 48 28.09 7.67 6.01
CA ALA A 48 27.21 8.74 6.45
C ALA A 48 26.01 8.89 5.49
N ASP A 49 26.25 8.94 4.18
CA ASP A 49 25.19 9.00 3.15
C ASP A 49 24.25 7.79 3.23
N LEU A 50 24.78 6.58 3.41
CA LEU A 50 23.96 5.38 3.61
C LEU A 50 23.05 5.47 4.85
N LEU A 51 23.60 5.94 5.97
CA LEU A 51 22.83 6.12 7.20
C LEU A 51 21.73 7.18 7.03
N ASP A 52 22.04 8.26 6.33
CA ASP A 52 21.07 9.31 6.01
C ASP A 52 19.94 8.76 5.12
N ARG A 53 20.26 8.05 4.04
CA ARG A 53 19.25 7.40 3.17
C ARG A 53 18.40 6.40 3.94
N GLN A 54 19.02 5.57 4.78
CA GLN A 54 18.30 4.60 5.61
C GLN A 54 17.30 5.30 6.55
N LYS A 55 17.70 6.43 7.14
CA LYS A 55 16.82 7.23 7.99
C LYS A 55 15.62 7.78 7.21
N LEU A 56 15.83 8.29 6.00
CA LEU A 56 14.72 8.79 5.15
C LEU A 56 13.76 7.66 4.77
N LEU A 57 14.27 6.49 4.41
CA LEU A 57 13.45 5.31 4.10
C LEU A 57 12.64 4.86 5.32
N GLN A 58 13.25 4.86 6.52
CA GLN A 58 12.55 4.51 7.74
C GLN A 58 11.40 5.47 8.05
N LEU A 59 11.61 6.79 7.88
CA LEU A 59 10.55 7.79 8.02
C LEU A 59 9.42 7.53 7.01
N TYR A 60 9.77 7.22 5.76
CA TYR A 60 8.80 6.91 4.73
C TYR A 60 7.99 5.65 5.04
N GLU A 61 8.63 4.58 5.50
CA GLU A 61 7.95 3.34 5.91
C GLU A 61 6.98 3.56 7.08
N MET A 62 7.30 4.48 7.99
CA MET A 62 6.45 4.83 9.12
C MET A 62 5.21 5.65 8.73
N GLU A 63 5.32 6.52 7.72
CA GLU A 63 4.27 7.47 7.35
C GLU A 63 3.44 7.07 6.12
N SER A 64 4.01 6.26 5.23
CA SER A 64 3.36 5.80 4.01
C SER A 64 2.25 4.78 4.28
N ASN A 65 1.34 4.64 3.31
CA ASN A 65 0.25 3.67 3.36
C ASN A 65 0.49 2.55 2.36
N PRO A 66 0.45 1.27 2.79
CA PRO A 66 0.50 0.14 1.86
C PRO A 66 -0.73 0.10 0.96
N ILE A 67 -0.54 0.11 -0.36
CA ILE A 67 -1.61 0.09 -1.38
C ILE A 67 -2.58 -1.06 -1.13
N ARG A 68 -2.08 -2.27 -0.85
CA ARG A 68 -2.92 -3.46 -0.57
C ARG A 68 -3.87 -3.24 0.61
N ARG A 69 -3.41 -2.53 1.65
CA ARG A 69 -4.23 -2.21 2.81
C ARG A 69 -5.30 -1.17 2.46
N SER A 70 -4.96 -0.16 1.66
CA SER A 70 -5.92 0.84 1.19
C SER A 70 -7.00 0.20 0.29
N ILE A 71 -6.62 -0.68 -0.63
CA ILE A 71 -7.56 -1.46 -1.46
C ILE A 71 -8.49 -2.27 -0.57
N ALA A 72 -7.96 -3.04 0.39
CA ALA A 72 -8.77 -3.87 1.27
C ALA A 72 -9.80 -3.04 2.06
N LYS A 73 -9.41 -1.85 2.54
CA LYS A 73 -10.33 -0.92 3.20
C LYS A 73 -11.44 -0.45 2.24
N SER A 74 -11.09 -0.04 1.03
CA SER A 74 -12.06 0.43 0.03
C SER A 74 -12.97 -0.67 -0.53
N MET A 75 -12.52 -1.94 -0.54
CA MET A 75 -13.38 -3.08 -0.85
C MET A 75 -14.43 -3.31 0.24
N ALA A 76 -14.02 -3.19 1.50
CA ALA A 76 -14.92 -3.39 2.65
C ALA A 76 -15.93 -2.24 2.77
N LEU A 77 -15.48 -1.00 2.60
CA LEU A 77 -16.33 0.19 2.65
C LEU A 77 -15.82 1.22 1.63
N PRO A 78 -16.60 1.55 0.58
CA PRO A 78 -16.21 2.53 -0.42
C PRO A 78 -15.82 3.88 0.21
N GLY A 79 -14.70 4.44 -0.24
CA GLY A 79 -14.15 5.68 0.30
C GLY A 79 -13.24 5.54 1.53
N TRP A 80 -13.19 4.37 2.19
CA TRP A 80 -12.37 4.21 3.40
C TRP A 80 -10.86 4.28 3.11
N GLY A 81 -10.39 3.66 2.03
CA GLY A 81 -8.98 3.73 1.67
C GLY A 81 -8.52 5.15 1.28
N GLN A 82 -9.39 5.93 0.65
CA GLN A 82 -9.16 7.34 0.33
C GLN A 82 -9.02 8.18 1.61
N ILE A 83 -9.92 7.98 2.58
CA ILE A 83 -9.85 8.61 3.91
C ILE A 83 -8.55 8.23 4.63
N SER A 84 -8.14 6.96 4.55
CA SER A 84 -6.88 6.48 5.13
C SER A 84 -5.65 7.16 4.53
N SER A 85 -5.74 7.57 3.26
CA SER A 85 -4.69 8.28 2.53
C SER A 85 -4.86 9.81 2.57
N ARG A 86 -5.59 10.32 3.59
CA ARG A 86 -5.89 11.74 3.84
C ARG A 86 -6.66 12.46 2.73
N SER A 87 -7.23 11.72 1.77
CA SER A 87 -8.11 12.29 0.74
C SER A 87 -9.57 12.22 1.21
N TYR A 88 -9.89 13.02 2.24
CA TYR A 88 -11.20 13.00 2.89
C TYR A 88 -12.32 13.36 1.92
N THR A 89 -12.14 14.40 1.10
CA THR A 89 -13.15 14.84 0.14
C THR A 89 -13.51 13.75 -0.86
N LYS A 90 -12.51 13.09 -1.47
CA LYS A 90 -12.76 11.97 -2.38
C LYS A 90 -13.49 10.83 -1.66
N GLY A 91 -13.00 10.44 -0.49
CA GLY A 91 -13.60 9.35 0.28
C GLY A 91 -15.05 9.62 0.70
N THR A 92 -15.37 10.83 1.15
CA THR A 92 -16.73 11.23 1.51
C THR A 92 -17.67 11.27 0.29
N ILE A 93 -17.20 11.76 -0.86
CA ILE A 93 -18.00 11.77 -2.09
C ILE A 93 -18.32 10.34 -2.54
N ILE A 94 -17.32 9.46 -2.55
CA ILE A 94 -17.51 8.05 -2.93
C ILE A 94 -18.47 7.35 -1.97
N LEU A 95 -18.24 7.46 -0.66
CA LEU A 95 -19.10 6.83 0.34
C LEU A 95 -20.53 7.38 0.29
N GLY A 96 -20.68 8.70 0.19
CA GLY A 96 -21.99 9.34 0.11
C GLY A 96 -22.76 8.92 -1.14
N SER A 97 -22.08 8.85 -2.29
CA SER A 97 -22.68 8.39 -3.55
C SER A 97 -23.15 6.95 -3.44
N GLU A 98 -22.34 6.07 -2.87
CA GLU A 98 -22.69 4.67 -2.66
C GLU A 98 -23.91 4.51 -1.74
N LEU A 99 -23.93 5.21 -0.60
CA LEU A 99 -25.06 5.17 0.34
C LEU A 99 -26.36 5.65 -0.29
N ILE A 100 -26.31 6.73 -1.09
CA ILE A 100 -27.48 7.26 -1.79
C ILE A 100 -28.00 6.23 -2.80
N VAL A 101 -27.11 5.68 -3.64
CA VAL A 101 -27.50 4.77 -4.72
C VAL A 101 -27.99 3.43 -4.19
N LEU A 102 -27.30 2.84 -3.21
CA LEU A 102 -27.75 1.61 -2.55
C LEU A 102 -29.03 1.83 -1.74
N GLY A 103 -29.13 2.93 -1.01
CA GLY A 103 -30.34 3.27 -0.25
C GLY A 103 -31.56 3.43 -1.15
N ALA A 104 -31.41 4.14 -2.27
CA ALA A 104 -32.47 4.29 -3.27
C ALA A 104 -32.82 2.95 -3.93
N SER A 105 -31.81 2.12 -4.25
CA SER A 105 -32.02 0.78 -4.80
C SER A 105 -32.89 -0.09 -3.87
N LEU A 106 -32.57 -0.11 -2.58
CA LEU A 106 -33.32 -0.86 -1.57
C LEU A 106 -34.73 -0.30 -1.37
N TYR A 107 -34.88 1.03 -1.36
CA TYR A 107 -36.19 1.67 -1.28
C TYR A 107 -37.11 1.25 -2.44
N PHE A 108 -36.61 1.28 -3.67
CA PHE A 108 -37.39 0.84 -4.83
C PHE A 108 -37.63 -0.67 -4.86
N PHE A 109 -36.70 -1.47 -4.33
CA PHE A 109 -36.86 -2.91 -4.18
C PHE A 109 -38.02 -3.23 -3.23
N ASP A 110 -38.03 -2.60 -2.05
CA ASP A 110 -39.08 -2.78 -1.04
C ASP A 110 -40.45 -2.36 -1.59
N ARG A 111 -40.51 -1.19 -2.24
CA ARG A 111 -41.72 -0.71 -2.91
C ARG A 111 -42.21 -1.68 -4.00
N SER A 112 -41.30 -2.28 -4.77
CA SER A 112 -41.65 -3.29 -5.78
C SER A 112 -42.30 -4.51 -5.12
N ASN A 113 -41.71 -5.03 -4.05
CA ASN A 113 -42.22 -6.20 -3.34
C ASN A 113 -43.59 -5.92 -2.72
N TYR A 114 -43.80 -4.72 -2.15
CA TYR A 114 -45.09 -4.33 -1.60
C TYR A 114 -46.23 -4.42 -2.63
N TYR A 115 -46.03 -3.90 -3.85
CA TYR A 115 -47.03 -3.99 -4.90
C TYR A 115 -47.14 -5.39 -5.49
N TYR A 116 -46.04 -6.13 -5.54
CA TYR A 116 -46.04 -7.52 -5.97
C TYR A 116 -46.85 -8.42 -5.03
N ASP A 117 -46.72 -8.24 -3.72
CA ASP A 117 -47.51 -8.97 -2.72
C ASP A 117 -49.00 -8.64 -2.85
N LYS A 118 -49.34 -7.38 -3.12
CA LYS A 118 -50.74 -7.00 -3.40
C LYS A 118 -51.27 -7.64 -4.67
N TYR A 119 -50.48 -7.67 -5.75
CA TYR A 119 -50.81 -8.37 -6.98
C TYR A 119 -51.11 -9.85 -6.72
N MET A 120 -50.29 -10.53 -5.93
CA MET A 120 -50.49 -11.96 -5.59
C MET A 120 -51.75 -12.24 -4.77
N ASN A 121 -52.25 -11.24 -4.04
CA ASN A 121 -53.43 -11.37 -3.19
C ASN A 121 -54.71 -10.79 -3.82
N ALA A 122 -54.61 -10.14 -4.98
CA ALA A 122 -55.74 -9.52 -5.64
C ALA A 122 -56.62 -10.56 -6.36
N THR A 123 -57.94 -10.40 -6.24
CA THR A 123 -58.93 -11.28 -6.87
C THR A 123 -59.70 -10.61 -8.00
N GLN A 124 -59.66 -9.28 -8.08
CA GLN A 124 -60.27 -8.50 -9.16
C GLN A 124 -59.24 -8.24 -10.26
N ILE A 125 -59.66 -8.37 -11.53
CA ILE A 125 -58.78 -8.24 -12.69
C ILE A 125 -58.13 -6.85 -12.75
N ASP A 126 -58.92 -5.80 -12.51
CA ASP A 126 -58.40 -4.42 -12.55
C ASP A 126 -57.31 -4.19 -11.48
N ASP A 127 -57.49 -4.74 -10.27
CA ASP A 127 -56.50 -4.65 -9.20
C ASP A 127 -55.23 -5.44 -9.52
N ILE A 128 -55.37 -6.63 -10.11
CA ILE A 128 -54.25 -7.46 -10.55
C ILE A 128 -53.38 -6.68 -11.55
N GLU A 129 -53.99 -6.12 -12.60
CA GLU A 129 -53.27 -5.37 -13.62
C GLU A 129 -52.59 -4.11 -13.05
N ASN A 130 -53.30 -3.36 -12.21
CA ASN A 130 -52.77 -2.16 -11.58
C ASN A 130 -51.59 -2.46 -10.66
N TYR A 131 -51.72 -3.43 -9.74
CA TYR A 131 -50.63 -3.76 -8.82
C TYR A 131 -49.43 -4.37 -9.53
N TYR A 132 -49.65 -5.17 -10.56
CA TYR A 132 -48.55 -5.67 -11.38
C TYR A 132 -47.79 -4.52 -12.05
N SER A 133 -48.51 -3.59 -12.69
CA SER A 133 -47.91 -2.41 -13.34
C SER A 133 -47.11 -1.55 -12.34
N GLU A 134 -47.64 -1.34 -11.14
CA GLU A 134 -46.97 -0.59 -10.06
C GLU A 134 -45.77 -1.32 -9.44
N ALA A 135 -45.72 -2.65 -9.53
CA ALA A 135 -44.56 -3.43 -9.06
C ALA A 135 -43.37 -3.38 -10.02
N VAL A 136 -43.63 -3.30 -11.33
CA VAL A 136 -42.61 -3.39 -12.39
C VAL A 136 -41.68 -2.18 -12.42
N LYS A 137 -42.20 -0.95 -12.39
CA LYS A 137 -41.36 0.26 -12.50
C LYS A 137 -40.36 0.39 -11.35
N PRO A 138 -40.75 0.26 -10.07
CA PRO A 138 -39.80 0.27 -8.96
C PRO A 138 -38.76 -0.85 -9.09
N ARG A 139 -39.14 -2.04 -9.59
CA ARG A 139 -38.16 -3.12 -9.80
C ARG A 139 -37.04 -2.71 -10.74
N GLN A 140 -37.39 -2.06 -11.84
CA GLN A 140 -36.41 -1.60 -12.84
C GLN A 140 -35.47 -0.54 -12.24
N TYR A 141 -35.99 0.44 -11.50
CA TYR A 141 -35.16 1.43 -10.83
C TYR A 141 -34.24 0.82 -9.79
N SER A 142 -34.72 -0.15 -9.01
CA SER A 142 -33.90 -0.88 -8.05
C SER A 142 -32.70 -1.56 -8.73
N ILE A 143 -32.94 -2.32 -9.80
CA ILE A 143 -31.88 -3.01 -10.53
C ILE A 143 -30.89 -2.01 -11.16
N LEU A 144 -31.40 -0.93 -11.76
CA LEU A 144 -30.58 0.11 -12.38
C LEU A 144 -29.66 0.76 -11.34
N LEU A 145 -30.21 1.16 -10.19
CA LEU A 145 -29.45 1.78 -9.11
C LEU A 145 -28.46 0.81 -8.48
N LEU A 146 -28.85 -0.45 -8.25
CA LEU A 146 -27.91 -1.48 -7.78
C LEU A 146 -26.72 -1.64 -8.75
N SER A 147 -27.00 -1.63 -10.05
CA SER A 147 -25.97 -1.72 -11.09
C SER A 147 -25.05 -0.50 -11.08
N LEU A 148 -25.61 0.71 -10.90
CA LEU A 148 -24.84 1.93 -10.73
C LEU A 148 -23.96 1.88 -9.48
N GLY A 149 -24.49 1.37 -8.35
CA GLY A 149 -23.70 1.15 -7.13
C GLY A 149 -22.53 0.21 -7.38
N GLY A 150 -22.75 -0.89 -8.10
CA GLY A 150 -21.67 -1.78 -8.54
C GLY A 150 -20.57 -1.08 -9.35
N ILE A 151 -20.94 -0.18 -10.26
CA ILE A 151 -19.98 0.62 -11.04
C ILE A 151 -19.19 1.58 -10.15
N ILE A 152 -19.87 2.29 -9.23
CA ILE A 152 -19.23 3.20 -8.27
C ILE A 152 -18.25 2.42 -7.37
N TRP A 153 -18.68 1.26 -6.88
CA TRP A 153 -17.86 0.37 -6.06
C TRP A 153 -16.58 -0.06 -6.79
N ILE A 154 -16.69 -0.47 -8.07
CA ILE A 154 -15.53 -0.82 -8.91
C ILE A 154 -14.62 0.39 -9.12
N TYR A 155 -15.18 1.55 -9.48
CA TYR A 155 -14.41 2.78 -9.67
C TYR A 155 -13.61 3.16 -8.42
N ASN A 156 -14.21 3.03 -7.24
CA ASN A 156 -13.57 3.29 -5.95
C ASN A 156 -12.30 2.45 -5.72
N ILE A 157 -12.22 1.22 -6.26
CA ILE A 157 -11.01 0.39 -6.17
C ILE A 157 -9.88 0.92 -7.06
N PHE A 158 -10.20 1.53 -8.21
CA PHE A 158 -9.18 2.19 -9.04
C PHE A 158 -8.74 3.50 -8.42
N ASP A 159 -9.68 4.34 -7.97
CA ASP A 159 -9.37 5.65 -7.39
C ASP A 159 -8.54 5.54 -6.10
N VAL A 160 -8.72 4.49 -5.30
CA VAL A 160 -7.92 4.30 -4.08
C VAL A 160 -6.45 4.00 -4.38
N ILE A 161 -6.15 3.33 -5.50
CA ILE A 161 -4.76 3.04 -5.90
C ILE A 161 -4.06 4.36 -6.22
N GLU A 162 -4.64 5.14 -7.12
CA GLU A 162 -4.11 6.45 -7.51
C GLU A 162 -3.98 7.39 -6.30
N THR A 163 -4.99 7.41 -5.42
CA THR A 163 -4.98 8.25 -4.23
C THR A 163 -3.90 7.82 -3.23
N THR A 164 -3.65 6.51 -3.09
CA THR A 164 -2.61 6.01 -2.19
C THR A 164 -1.21 6.31 -2.76
N ASP A 165 -1.02 6.15 -4.07
CA ASP A 165 0.25 6.45 -4.73
C ASP A 165 0.58 7.94 -4.66
N ALA A 166 -0.40 8.81 -4.92
CA ALA A 166 -0.24 10.25 -4.79
C ALA A 166 0.09 10.66 -3.34
N TYR A 167 -0.57 10.05 -2.36
CA TYR A 167 -0.26 10.27 -0.94
C TYR A 167 1.18 9.85 -0.60
N ASN A 168 1.59 8.65 -1.01
CA ASN A 168 2.94 8.14 -0.74
C ASN A 168 4.02 9.00 -1.43
N ALA A 169 3.79 9.44 -2.66
CA ALA A 169 4.70 10.34 -3.37
C ALA A 169 4.84 11.69 -2.64
N MET A 170 3.73 12.24 -2.15
CA MET A 170 3.74 13.47 -1.34
C MET A 170 4.50 13.30 -0.02
N ILE A 171 4.32 12.18 0.68
CA ILE A 171 5.08 11.85 1.91
C ILE A 171 6.57 11.77 1.62
N TRP A 172 6.97 11.09 0.53
CA TRP A 172 8.38 11.02 0.14
C TRP A 172 8.96 12.40 -0.13
N GLN A 173 8.24 13.24 -0.88
CA GLN A 173 8.67 14.61 -1.18
C GLN A 173 8.83 15.44 0.10
N ASP A 174 7.86 15.37 1.02
CA ASP A 174 7.89 16.10 2.30
C ASP A 174 9.06 15.65 3.19
N ILE A 175 9.35 14.35 3.24
CA ILE A 175 10.48 13.79 3.99
C ILE A 175 11.82 14.28 3.42
N VAL A 176 11.98 14.24 2.10
CA VAL A 176 13.21 14.71 1.44
C VAL A 176 13.38 16.21 1.62
N GLU A 177 12.31 17.01 1.54
CA GLU A 177 12.36 18.45 1.74
C GLU A 177 12.76 18.83 3.18
N LYS A 178 12.19 18.14 4.17
CA LYS A 178 12.40 18.44 5.60
C LYS A 178 13.68 17.87 6.19
N TYR A 179 14.04 16.64 5.79
CA TYR A 179 15.11 15.86 6.42
C TYR A 179 16.24 15.50 5.46
N GLY A 180 16.04 15.67 4.15
CA GLY A 180 17.09 15.46 3.18
C GLY A 180 18.26 16.40 3.44
N SER A 181 19.46 15.87 3.29
CA SER A 181 20.71 16.62 3.33
C SER A 181 20.66 17.66 2.21
N GLN A 182 20.22 18.89 2.54
CA GLN A 182 20.20 19.98 1.58
C GLN A 182 21.65 20.20 1.10
N PRO A 183 21.93 20.16 -0.21
CA PRO A 183 23.27 20.43 -0.72
C PRO A 183 23.71 21.86 -0.39
N VAL A 184 22.75 22.74 0.00
CA VAL A 184 23.01 24.12 0.40
C VAL A 184 22.29 24.40 1.71
N ASN A 185 23.04 24.65 2.79
CA ASN A 185 22.50 25.07 4.08
C ASN A 185 22.84 26.54 4.32
N ILE A 186 21.83 27.41 4.44
CA ILE A 186 22.02 28.85 4.68
C ILE A 186 21.80 29.12 6.17
N GLY A 187 22.90 29.37 6.88
CA GLY A 187 22.88 29.69 8.31
C GLY A 187 23.42 31.09 8.62
N PRO A 188 23.40 31.52 9.89
CA PRO A 188 23.93 32.81 10.33
C PRO A 188 25.42 33.04 10.00
N GLY A 189 26.15 31.97 9.67
CA GLY A 189 27.55 31.98 9.23
C GLY A 189 27.76 31.90 7.71
N GLY A 190 26.72 31.97 6.89
CA GLY A 190 26.82 31.96 5.42
C GLY A 190 26.21 30.73 4.74
N VAL A 191 26.49 30.59 3.43
CA VAL A 191 26.03 29.50 2.57
C VAL A 191 27.03 28.34 2.65
N GLN A 192 26.62 27.20 3.20
CA GLN A 192 27.44 25.98 3.24
C GLN A 192 26.96 25.02 2.16
N ILE A 193 27.81 24.75 1.17
CA ILE A 193 27.55 23.72 0.17
C ILE A 193 28.19 22.42 0.64
N ARG A 194 27.38 21.37 0.84
CA ARG A 194 27.88 20.02 1.10
C ARG A 194 27.88 19.25 -0.22
N PHE A 195 29.06 18.82 -0.64
CA PHE A 195 29.28 17.91 -1.76
C PHE A 195 29.26 16.47 -1.26
#